data_AF-A0A3C1PUG0-F1
#
_entry.id   AF-A0A3C1PUG0-F1
#
_cell.length_a   1.000
_cell.length_b   1.000
_cell.length_c   1.000
_cell.angle_alpha   90.00
_cell.angle_beta   90.00
_cell.angle_gamma   90.00
#
_symmetry.space_group_name_H-M   'P 1'
#
loop_
_entity.id
_entity.type
_entity.pdbx_description
1 polymer ?
#
loop_
_entity_poly.entity_id
_entity_poly.type
_entity_poly.pdbx_seq_one_letter_code
_entity_poly.pdbx_strand_id
1 'polypeptide(L)'
;MIRSLHIWKKCALYLAMIGAQSATIYASERPWWEADVASEMERMEAQNLYILSEIEAELRYHNNATFEKLEGVSEYYLQQTERQWTEYDEGIIRNEVRRLNDSMRPYFDADRRLFEVDSYMTDRAKR
;
A
#
# COMPACT_ATOMS: atom_id res chain seq x y z
N MET A 1 -53.15 -59.18 41.35
CA MET A 1 -52.87 -57.73 41.41
C MET A 1 -51.42 -57.43 41.85
N ILE A 2 -50.91 -58.00 42.95
CA ILE A 2 -49.55 -57.73 43.47
C ILE A 2 -48.42 -58.14 42.49
N ARG A 3 -48.55 -59.28 41.81
CA ARG A 3 -47.56 -59.74 40.81
C ARG A 3 -47.45 -58.84 39.58
N SER A 4 -48.56 -58.31 39.05
CA SER A 4 -48.47 -57.40 37.90
C SER A 4 -47.84 -56.07 38.29
N LEU A 5 -48.16 -55.53 39.47
CA LEU A 5 -47.52 -54.32 39.99
C LEU A 5 -46.00 -54.50 40.14
N HIS A 6 -45.54 -55.69 40.54
CA HIS A 6 -44.13 -56.00 40.69
C HIS A 6 -43.40 -56.13 39.34
N ILE A 7 -44.06 -56.70 38.32
CA ILE A 7 -43.54 -56.78 36.95
C ILE A 7 -43.42 -55.37 36.34
N TRP A 8 -44.45 -54.54 36.48
CA TRP A 8 -44.44 -53.15 35.99
C TRP A 8 -43.32 -52.31 36.62
N LYS A 9 -43.10 -52.44 37.93
CA LYS A 9 -41.99 -51.77 38.62
C LYS A 9 -40.63 -52.21 38.09
N LYS A 10 -40.44 -53.51 37.83
CA LYS A 10 -39.20 -54.02 37.23
C LYS A 10 -39.00 -53.49 35.81
N CYS A 11 -40.03 -53.52 34.97
CA CYS A 11 -39.95 -52.97 33.61
C CYS A 11 -39.60 -51.48 33.61
N ALA A 12 -40.22 -50.69 34.50
CA ALA A 12 -39.90 -49.27 34.64
C ALA A 12 -38.44 -49.03 35.05
N LEU A 13 -37.92 -49.84 35.98
CA LEU A 13 -36.52 -49.76 36.42
C LEU A 13 -35.54 -50.12 35.28
N TYR A 14 -35.82 -51.18 34.53
CA TYR A 14 -35.00 -51.57 33.39
C TYR A 14 -35.02 -50.52 32.27
N LEU A 15 -36.19 -49.93 31.97
CA LEU A 15 -36.29 -48.85 30.99
C LEU A 15 -35.55 -47.59 31.43
N ALA A 16 -35.63 -47.23 32.71
CA ALA A 16 -34.86 -46.11 33.26
C ALA A 16 -33.35 -46.36 33.17
N MET A 17 -32.90 -47.59 33.43
CA MET A 17 -31.49 -47.97 33.34
C MET A 17 -30.99 -47.92 31.89
N ILE A 18 -31.78 -48.43 30.94
CA ILE A 18 -31.46 -48.34 29.50
C ILE A 18 -31.41 -46.88 29.06
N GLY A 19 -32.41 -46.06 29.45
CA GLY A 19 -32.44 -44.63 29.12
C GLY A 19 -31.23 -43.87 29.66
N ALA A 20 -30.81 -44.15 30.90
CA ALA A 20 -29.63 -43.55 31.51
C ALA A 20 -28.33 -43.93 30.77
N GLN A 21 -28.19 -45.21 30.38
CA GLN A 21 -27.04 -45.69 29.62
C GLN A 21 -27.00 -45.10 28.22
N SER A 22 -28.13 -45.05 27.51
CA SER A 22 -28.22 -44.44 26.18
C SER A 22 -27.96 -42.94 26.21
N ALA A 23 -28.44 -42.21 27.22
CA ALA A 23 -28.14 -40.78 27.38
C ALA A 23 -26.65 -40.54 27.67
N THR A 24 -26.02 -41.42 28.44
CA THR A 24 -24.57 -41.35 28.73
C THR A 24 -23.76 -41.63 27.47
N ILE A 25 -24.15 -42.62 26.67
CA ILE A 25 -23.51 -42.92 25.38
C ILE A 25 -23.69 -41.75 24.41
N TYR A 26 -24.89 -41.20 24.28
CA TYR A 26 -25.15 -40.05 23.42
C TYR A 26 -24.38 -38.79 23.86
N ALA A 27 -24.22 -38.58 25.16
CA ALA A 27 -23.39 -37.49 25.69
C ALA A 27 -21.88 -37.74 25.49
N SER A 28 -21.44 -39.01 25.43
CA SER A 28 -20.05 -39.37 25.08
C SER A 28 -19.77 -39.31 23.58
N GLU A 29 -20.80 -39.50 22.75
CA GLU A 29 -20.74 -39.43 21.29
C GLU A 29 -20.89 -37.99 20.77
N ARG A 30 -21.58 -37.11 21.51
CA ARG A 30 -21.54 -35.67 21.26
C ARG A 30 -20.20 -35.11 21.72
N PRO A 31 -19.33 -34.66 20.82
CA PRO A 31 -18.04 -34.18 21.23
C PRO A 31 -18.22 -32.77 21.78
N TRP A 32 -18.29 -32.66 23.10
CA TRP A 32 -18.41 -31.40 23.86
C TRP A 32 -17.37 -30.35 23.46
N TRP A 33 -16.25 -30.78 22.87
CA TRP A 33 -15.18 -29.94 22.36
C TRP A 33 -15.52 -29.26 21.02
N GLU A 34 -16.53 -29.68 20.25
CA GLU A 34 -16.88 -29.06 18.97
C GLU A 34 -17.32 -27.60 19.14
N ALA A 35 -18.09 -27.32 20.19
CA ALA A 35 -18.53 -25.96 20.51
C ALA A 35 -17.35 -25.08 20.95
N ASP A 36 -16.45 -25.63 21.77
CA ASP A 36 -15.26 -24.93 22.23
C ASP A 36 -14.32 -24.64 21.06
N VAL A 37 -14.09 -25.62 20.17
CA VAL A 37 -13.28 -25.46 18.96
C VAL A 37 -13.91 -24.46 18.00
N ALA A 38 -15.22 -24.49 17.79
CA ALA A 38 -15.90 -23.50 16.95
C ALA A 38 -15.75 -22.08 17.51
N SER A 39 -15.92 -21.91 18.82
CA SER A 39 -15.74 -20.61 19.48
C SER A 39 -14.31 -20.07 19.37
N GLU A 40 -13.32 -20.96 19.46
CA GLU A 40 -11.91 -20.60 19.31
C GLU A 40 -11.56 -20.30 17.85
N MET A 41 -12.13 -21.04 16.90
CA MET A 41 -11.99 -20.75 15.47
C MET A 41 -12.57 -19.39 15.12
N GLU A 42 -13.79 -19.05 15.58
CA GLU A 42 -14.39 -17.74 15.38
C GLU A 42 -13.52 -16.62 15.97
N ARG A 43 -12.95 -16.85 17.17
CA ARG A 43 -12.03 -15.89 17.80
C ARG A 43 -10.75 -15.70 16.97
N MET A 44 -10.16 -16.79 16.49
CA MET A 44 -8.98 -16.74 15.63
C MET A 44 -9.25 -16.05 14.30
N GLU A 45 -10.40 -16.32 13.67
CA GLU A 45 -10.82 -15.65 12.43
C GLU A 45 -11.00 -14.15 12.62
N ALA A 46 -11.66 -13.73 13.71
CA ALA A 46 -11.79 -12.32 14.05
C ALA A 46 -10.43 -11.64 14.29
N GLN A 47 -9.50 -12.31 14.97
CA GLN A 47 -8.14 -11.82 15.17
C GLN A 47 -7.37 -11.73 13.85
N ASN A 48 -7.50 -12.72 12.97
CA ASN A 48 -6.85 -12.70 11.66
C ASN A 48 -7.35 -11.52 10.81
N LEU A 49 -8.66 -11.27 10.78
CA LEU A 49 -9.23 -10.12 10.06
C LEU A 49 -8.72 -8.79 10.62
N TYR A 50 -8.62 -8.67 11.95
CA TYR A 50 -8.06 -7.50 12.60
C TYR A 50 -6.59 -7.27 12.20
N ILE A 51 -5.76 -8.32 12.27
CA ILE A 51 -4.34 -8.25 11.88
C ILE A 51 -4.19 -7.85 10.40
N LEU A 52 -5.00 -8.44 9.51
CA LEU A 52 -4.99 -8.08 8.09
C LEU A 52 -5.33 -6.59 7.89
N SER A 53 -6.31 -6.06 8.62
CA SER A 53 -6.68 -4.65 8.53
C SER A 53 -5.56 -3.69 8.99
N GLU A 54 -4.82 -4.06 10.04
CA GLU A 54 -3.66 -3.30 10.51
C GLU A 54 -2.50 -3.34 9.50
N ILE A 55 -2.21 -4.52 8.95
CA ILE A 55 -1.17 -4.67 7.90
C ILE A 55 -1.52 -3.81 6.69
N GLU A 56 -2.78 -3.81 6.25
CA GLU A 56 -3.20 -2.96 5.13
C GLU A 56 -3.06 -1.47 5.44
N ALA A 57 -3.40 -1.04 6.66
CA ALA A 57 -3.25 0.35 7.07
C ALA A 57 -1.77 0.78 7.07
N GLU A 58 -0.90 -0.06 7.62
CA GLU A 58 0.55 0.18 7.67
C GLU A 58 1.16 0.20 6.26
N LEU A 59 0.76 -0.71 5.38
CA LEU A 59 1.19 -0.71 3.97
C LEU A 59 0.78 0.57 3.23
N ARG A 60 -0.46 1.05 3.42
CA ARG A 60 -0.92 2.31 2.81
C ARG A 60 -0.12 3.49 3.32
N TYR A 61 0.15 3.54 4.62
CA TYR A 61 0.97 4.59 5.23
C TYR A 61 2.40 4.60 4.67
N HIS A 62 3.06 3.44 4.63
CA HIS A 62 4.42 3.32 4.09
C HIS A 62 4.50 3.64 2.60
N ASN A 63 3.52 3.22 1.80
CA ASN A 63 3.46 3.57 0.39
C ASN A 63 3.34 5.08 0.21
N ASN A 64 2.40 5.73 0.90
CA ASN A 64 2.24 7.18 0.80
C ASN A 64 3.50 7.94 1.20
N ALA A 65 4.11 7.59 2.33
CA ALA A 65 5.35 8.22 2.79
C ALA A 65 6.52 8.02 1.80
N THR A 66 6.57 6.85 1.16
CA THR A 66 7.60 6.54 0.15
C THR A 66 7.37 7.32 -1.14
N PHE A 67 6.12 7.41 -1.59
CA PHE A 67 5.75 8.20 -2.78
C PHE A 67 6.04 9.68 -2.58
N GLU A 68 5.66 10.27 -1.45
CA GLU A 68 5.93 11.68 -1.15
C GLU A 68 7.44 11.99 -1.16
N LYS A 69 8.25 11.08 -0.58
CA LYS A 69 9.70 11.21 -0.60
C LYS A 69 10.28 11.09 -2.01
N LEU A 70 9.77 10.15 -2.82
CA LEU A 70 10.20 9.98 -4.21
C LEU A 70 9.83 11.19 -5.07
N GLU A 71 8.64 11.75 -4.87
CA GLU A 71 8.18 12.95 -5.55
C GLU A 71 9.08 14.15 -5.21
N GLY A 72 9.35 14.39 -3.92
CA GLY A 72 10.26 15.46 -3.51
C GLY A 72 11.69 15.30 -4.05
N VAL A 73 12.21 14.07 -4.11
CA VAL A 73 13.52 13.79 -4.71
C VAL A 73 13.50 14.01 -6.22
N SER A 74 12.45 13.57 -6.91
CA SER A 74 12.28 13.79 -8.34
C SER A 74 12.18 15.27 -8.69
N GLU A 75 11.37 16.04 -7.97
CA GLU A 75 11.27 17.49 -8.14
C GLU A 75 12.61 18.19 -7.90
N TYR A 76 13.33 17.80 -6.85
CA TYR A 76 14.66 18.33 -6.57
C TYR A 76 15.62 18.08 -7.74
N TYR A 77 15.69 16.85 -8.26
CA TYR A 77 16.55 16.53 -9.40
C TYR A 77 16.14 17.25 -10.68
N LEU A 78 14.83 17.37 -10.95
CA LEU A 78 14.33 18.14 -12.09
C LEU A 78 14.74 19.61 -12.00
N GLN A 79 14.59 20.24 -10.84
CA GLN A 79 15.04 21.62 -10.62
C GLN A 79 16.55 21.78 -10.80
N GLN A 80 17.34 20.84 -10.30
CA GLN A 80 18.80 20.85 -10.48
C GLN A 80 19.19 20.70 -11.95
N THR A 81 18.54 19.78 -12.68
CA THR A 81 18.78 19.60 -14.12
C THR A 81 18.37 20.83 -14.91
N GLU A 82 17.20 21.42 -14.64
CA GLU A 82 16.76 22.64 -15.32
C GLU A 82 17.72 23.80 -15.07
N ARG A 83 18.21 23.95 -13.83
CA ARG A 83 19.21 24.95 -13.47
C ARG A 83 20.52 24.73 -14.21
N GLN A 84 21.02 23.49 -14.23
CA GLN A 84 22.26 23.15 -14.95
C GLN A 84 22.15 23.38 -16.45
N TRP A 85 21.04 22.97 -17.06
CA TRP A 85 20.75 23.24 -18.48
C TRP A 85 20.74 24.75 -18.75
N THR A 86 20.04 25.52 -17.92
CA THR A 86 19.95 26.97 -18.11
C THR A 86 21.34 27.63 -18.00
N GLU A 87 22.10 27.32 -16.96
CA GLU A 87 23.42 27.94 -16.73
C GLU A 87 24.46 27.51 -17.80
N TYR A 88 24.47 26.22 -18.17
CA TYR A 88 25.48 25.67 -19.09
C TYR A 88 25.18 26.00 -20.55
N ASP A 89 23.94 25.80 -20.99
CA ASP A 89 23.58 26.01 -22.40
C ASP A 89 23.58 27.49 -22.75
N GLU A 90 23.18 28.38 -21.83
CA GLU A 90 23.24 29.82 -22.06
C GLU A 90 24.68 30.30 -22.26
N GLY A 91 25.62 29.80 -21.45
CA GLY A 91 27.04 30.10 -21.60
C GLY A 91 27.61 29.61 -22.93
N ILE A 92 27.24 28.40 -23.35
CA ILE A 92 27.66 27.82 -24.63
C ILE A 92 27.06 28.63 -25.80
N ILE A 93 25.77 28.90 -25.78
CA ILE A 93 25.09 29.66 -26.84
C ILE A 93 25.69 31.06 -26.96
N ARG A 94 25.95 31.76 -25.85
CA ARG A 94 26.60 33.08 -25.88
C ARG A 94 28.01 33.02 -26.48
N ASN A 95 28.80 32.03 -26.10
CA ASN A 95 30.16 31.87 -26.63
C ASN A 95 30.14 31.51 -28.12
N GLU A 96 29.22 30.66 -28.54
CA GLU A 96 29.08 30.26 -29.93
C GLU A 96 28.57 31.41 -30.81
N VAL A 97 27.59 32.19 -30.33
CA VAL A 97 27.14 33.42 -31.00
C VAL A 97 28.29 34.42 -31.13
N ARG A 98 29.10 34.61 -30.09
CA ARG A 98 30.29 35.49 -30.15
C ARG A 98 31.29 34.98 -31.19
N ARG A 99 31.61 33.68 -31.18
CA ARG A 99 32.51 33.03 -32.14
C ARG A 99 32.04 33.22 -33.58
N LEU A 100 30.75 33.01 -33.83
CA LEU A 100 30.14 33.18 -35.15
C LEU A 100 30.20 34.64 -35.61
N ASN A 101 29.93 35.59 -34.72
CA ASN A 101 30.03 37.03 -35.02
C ASN A 101 31.48 37.42 -35.36
N ASP A 102 32.46 36.95 -34.57
CA ASP A 102 33.88 37.22 -34.81
C ASP A 102 34.39 36.58 -36.11
N SER A 103 33.91 35.37 -36.44
CA SER A 103 34.25 34.67 -37.69
C SER A 103 33.66 35.36 -38.93
N MET A 104 32.50 36.02 -38.82
CA MET A 104 31.81 36.67 -39.93
C MET A 104 32.24 38.13 -40.12
N ARG A 105 32.87 38.74 -39.10
CA ARG A 105 33.40 40.11 -39.12
C ARG A 105 34.27 40.48 -40.32
N PRO A 106 35.07 39.57 -40.92
CA PRO A 106 35.84 39.88 -42.14
C PRO A 106 34.98 40.07 -43.40
N TYR A 107 33.71 39.63 -43.38
CA TYR A 107 32.83 39.60 -44.54
C TYR A 107 31.73 40.68 -44.52
N PHE A 108 31.63 41.46 -43.43
CA PHE A 108 30.65 42.54 -43.26
C PHE A 108 31.34 43.81 -42.75
N ASP A 109 30.88 45.00 -43.16
CA ASP A 109 31.40 46.27 -42.67
C ASP A 109 31.38 46.30 -41.13
N ALA A 110 32.52 46.67 -40.55
CA ALA A 110 33.00 46.30 -39.22
C ALA A 110 32.12 46.67 -38.00
N ASP A 111 30.99 47.33 -38.20
CA ASP A 111 30.10 47.81 -37.14
C ASP A 111 28.76 47.05 -37.02
N ARG A 112 28.39 46.18 -37.99
CA ARG A 112 27.12 45.44 -37.92
C ARG A 112 27.31 44.01 -37.41
N ARG A 113 26.84 43.77 -36.17
CA ARG A 113 26.67 42.43 -35.61
C ARG A 113 25.47 41.74 -36.29
N LEU A 114 25.64 40.50 -36.73
CA LEU A 114 24.55 39.72 -37.37
C LEU A 114 23.48 39.30 -36.36
N PHE A 115 23.88 39.07 -35.11
CA PHE A 115 23.01 38.74 -33.99
C PHE A 115 23.25 39.75 -32.87
N GLU A 116 22.25 40.56 -32.56
CA GLU A 116 22.21 41.28 -31.29
C GLU A 116 21.81 40.30 -30.20
N VAL A 117 22.61 40.23 -29.14
CA VAL A 117 22.20 39.57 -27.90
C VAL A 117 21.17 40.49 -27.26
N ASP A 118 19.93 40.38 -27.71
CA ASP A 118 18.83 41.21 -27.24
C ASP A 118 18.45 40.83 -25.79
N SER A 119 17.85 41.76 -25.07
CA SER A 119 17.39 41.57 -23.68
C SER A 119 16.43 40.38 -23.54
N TYR A 120 15.75 40.00 -24.62
CA TYR A 120 14.84 38.85 -24.69
C TYR A 120 15.55 37.50 -24.57
N MET A 121 16.85 37.42 -24.89
CA MET A 121 17.67 36.22 -24.69
C MET A 121 18.29 36.17 -23.29
N THR A 122 18.27 37.28 -22.54
CA THR A 122 18.88 37.40 -21.21
C THR A 122 17.87 37.51 -20.06
N ASP A 123 16.59 37.74 -20.35
CA ASP A 123 15.55 37.93 -19.34
C ASP A 123 14.32 37.04 -19.59
N ARG A 124 14.30 35.85 -18.99
CA ARG A 124 13.21 34.87 -19.10
C ARG A 124 11.94 35.29 -18.35
N ALA A 125 12.01 36.28 -17.46
CA ALA A 125 10.86 36.74 -16.65
C ALA A 125 9.84 37.57 -17.46
N LYS A 126 10.17 37.93 -18.71
CA LYS A 126 9.28 38.65 -19.64
C LYS A 126 8.51 37.74 -20.60
N ARG A 127 8.60 36.41 -20.44
CA ARG A 127 7.93 35.43 -21.30
C ARG A 127 6.64 34.89 -20.68
#